data_AF-A0A956LHJ4-F1
#
_entry.id   AF-A0A956LHJ4-F1
#
_cell.length_a   1.000
_cell.length_b   1.000
_cell.length_c   1.000
_cell.angle_alpha   90.00
_cell.angle_beta   90.00
_cell.angle_gamma   90.00
#
_symmetry.space_group_name_H-M   'P 1'
#
loop_
_entity.id
_entity.type
_entity.pdbx_description
1 polymer ?
#
loop_
_entity_poly.entity_id
_entity_poly.type
_entity_poly.pdbx_seq_one_letter_code
_entity_poly.pdbx_strand_id
1 'polypeptide(L)'
;DAKEDAADAKAPARDGTNSVLAEAQALEVVRPRVAQIPDADINVTRPVLFSFTRPIEVEIRGYELVELGEATNAVAARLARVDGLKDVKSSILPGSPEIQIVYDRDALARYNLNIRDVADLVRNKVQGYEATKYNRKDRKIPVRVRLAEIDEATIDELRELVVNPGQVRPVPLSAVAELTLGRGPNEIRRIGQQRTGLVTANVEGTGLGSAVTRIHAALDELSMPAGVTVAVTGQSDEWETSSQSLYLALALSIFLVYVIMA
;
A
#
# COMPACT_ATOMS: atom_id res chain seq x y z
N ASP A 1 -11.56 -16.70 4.48
CA ASP A 1 -11.32 -15.25 4.67
C ASP A 1 -10.28 -15.00 5.75
N ALA A 2 -9.02 -14.83 5.34
CA ALA A 2 -7.97 -14.30 6.21
C ALA A 2 -7.91 -12.78 5.97
N LYS A 3 -8.40 -11.99 6.93
CA LYS A 3 -8.10 -10.57 7.01
C LYS A 3 -6.60 -10.45 7.28
N GLU A 4 -5.83 -9.93 6.32
CA GLU A 4 -4.48 -9.44 6.56
C GLU A 4 -4.59 -8.13 7.36
N ASP A 5 -4.71 -8.25 8.69
CA ASP A 5 -4.62 -7.13 9.61
C ASP A 5 -3.15 -6.71 9.73
N ALA A 6 -2.81 -5.55 9.16
CA ALA A 6 -1.52 -4.90 9.40
C ALA A 6 -1.47 -4.40 10.86
N ALA A 7 -0.83 -5.16 11.74
CA ALA A 7 -0.67 -4.82 13.15
C ALA A 7 0.74 -4.28 13.42
N ASP A 8 0.83 -3.06 13.96
CA ASP A 8 2.08 -2.48 14.43
C ASP A 8 2.26 -2.79 15.93
N ALA A 9 3.33 -3.53 16.26
CA ALA A 9 3.60 -4.03 17.61
C ALA A 9 4.93 -3.47 18.15
N LYS A 10 4.88 -2.72 19.25
CA LYS A 10 6.05 -2.10 19.87
C LYS A 10 6.53 -2.88 21.09
N ALA A 11 7.74 -3.44 21.02
CA ALA A 11 8.37 -4.13 22.14
C ALA A 11 9.48 -3.25 22.78
N PRO A 12 9.36 -2.85 24.06
CA PRO A 12 10.42 -2.11 24.74
C PRO A 12 11.60 -3.02 25.12
N ALA A 13 12.83 -2.59 24.85
CA ALA A 13 14.03 -3.28 25.33
C ALA A 13 14.23 -3.04 26.83
N ARG A 14 14.72 -4.04 27.57
CA ARG A 14 15.05 -3.91 29.00
C ARG A 14 16.28 -3.03 29.17
N ASP A 15 16.18 -2.08 30.10
CA ASP A 15 17.16 -1.03 30.33
C ASP A 15 18.48 -1.57 30.91
N GLY A 16 19.59 -1.03 30.43
CA GLY A 16 20.95 -1.31 30.92
C GLY A 16 21.81 -2.18 29.99
N THR A 17 22.93 -1.58 29.54
CA THR A 17 24.09 -2.14 28.81
C THR A 17 24.01 -2.11 27.27
N ASN A 18 24.82 -1.25 26.65
CA ASN A 18 25.10 -1.13 25.20
C ASN A 18 23.93 -1.47 24.27
N SER A 19 22.94 -0.56 24.20
CA SER A 19 21.69 -0.71 23.46
C SER A 19 21.87 -1.23 22.03
N VAL A 20 22.90 -0.77 21.30
CA VAL A 20 23.09 -1.13 19.88
C VAL A 20 23.38 -2.62 19.67
N LEU A 21 24.23 -3.22 20.52
CA LEU A 21 24.63 -4.63 20.43
C LEU A 21 23.57 -5.56 21.01
N ALA A 22 22.96 -5.18 22.13
CA ALA A 22 21.86 -5.93 22.75
C ALA A 22 20.63 -5.97 21.82
N GLU A 23 20.31 -4.86 21.15
CA GLU A 23 19.25 -4.81 20.14
C GLU A 23 19.60 -5.59 18.87
N ALA A 24 20.87 -5.62 18.46
CA ALA A 24 21.31 -6.43 17.31
C ALA A 24 21.12 -7.91 17.58
N GLN A 25 21.52 -8.37 18.77
CA GLN A 25 21.30 -9.73 19.22
C GLN A 25 19.80 -10.04 19.39
N ALA A 26 19.00 -9.10 19.88
CA ALA A 26 17.55 -9.28 19.99
C ALA A 26 16.90 -9.46 18.61
N LEU A 27 17.28 -8.65 17.62
CA LEU A 27 16.79 -8.78 16.25
C LEU A 27 17.19 -10.10 15.61
N GLU A 28 18.42 -10.56 15.85
CA GLU A 28 18.94 -11.83 15.35
C GLU A 28 18.18 -13.03 15.95
N VAL A 29 17.73 -12.93 17.21
CA VAL A 29 16.94 -13.98 17.89
C VAL A 29 15.46 -13.94 17.50
N VAL A 30 14.90 -12.74 17.30
CA VAL A 30 13.46 -12.56 17.04
C VAL A 30 13.11 -12.85 15.58
N ARG A 31 13.92 -12.39 14.61
CA ARG A 31 13.70 -12.63 13.17
C ARG A 31 13.40 -14.11 12.83
N PRO A 32 14.21 -15.11 13.25
CA PRO A 32 13.95 -16.50 12.88
C PRO A 32 12.72 -17.10 13.56
N ARG A 33 12.32 -16.62 14.75
CA ARG A 33 11.11 -17.10 15.44
C ARG A 33 9.84 -16.56 14.79
N VAL A 34 9.91 -15.33 14.34
CA VAL A 34 8.81 -14.63 13.71
C VAL A 34 8.61 -15.09 12.27
N ALA A 35 9.70 -15.46 11.57
CA ALA A 35 9.66 -16.05 10.24
C ALA A 35 9.01 -17.46 10.18
N GLN A 36 8.75 -18.11 11.32
CA GLN A 36 8.09 -19.42 11.39
C GLN A 36 6.55 -19.33 11.42
N ILE A 37 5.98 -18.13 11.51
CA ILE A 37 4.54 -17.95 11.54
C ILE A 37 3.99 -18.11 10.11
N PRO A 38 3.18 -19.16 9.84
CA PRO A 38 2.57 -19.34 8.52
C PRO A 38 1.65 -18.16 8.22
N ASP A 39 1.62 -17.74 6.96
CA ASP A 39 0.74 -16.68 6.44
C ASP A 39 0.95 -15.26 7.03
N ALA A 40 2.09 -15.00 7.69
CA ALA A 40 2.41 -13.67 8.23
C ALA A 40 3.73 -13.10 7.70
N ASP A 41 3.66 -11.98 6.99
CA ASP A 41 4.83 -11.22 6.51
C ASP A 41 5.26 -10.16 7.54
N ILE A 42 6.07 -10.58 8.52
CA ILE A 42 6.39 -9.76 9.69
C ILE A 42 7.75 -9.09 9.55
N ASN A 43 7.75 -7.76 9.63
CA ASN A 43 8.97 -6.95 9.64
C ASN A 43 9.35 -6.52 11.04
N VAL A 44 10.63 -6.67 11.35
CA VAL A 44 11.20 -6.17 12.61
C VAL A 44 12.16 -5.03 12.29
N THR A 45 11.72 -3.80 12.54
CA THR A 45 12.51 -2.57 12.32
C THR A 45 12.82 -1.87 13.62
N ARG A 46 13.98 -1.20 13.69
CA ARG A 46 14.29 -0.30 14.80
C ARG A 46 13.66 1.07 14.53
N PRO A 47 12.90 1.63 15.48
CA PRO A 47 12.48 3.02 15.38
C PRO A 47 13.70 3.92 15.57
N VAL A 48 14.20 4.49 14.48
CA VAL A 48 15.21 5.55 14.52
C VAL A 48 14.49 6.87 14.79
N LEU A 49 14.84 7.57 15.88
CA LEU A 49 14.38 8.93 16.07
C LEU A 49 14.86 9.76 14.87
N PHE A 50 13.92 10.37 14.14
CA PHE A 50 14.12 11.27 12.99
C PHE A 50 14.42 10.68 11.61
N SER A 51 14.22 9.38 11.35
CA SER A 51 14.14 8.90 9.95
C SER A 51 12.81 8.19 9.69
N PHE A 52 11.95 8.86 8.92
CA PHE A 52 10.69 8.29 8.43
C PHE A 52 10.87 7.51 7.12
N THR A 53 12.08 7.49 6.56
CA THR A 53 12.37 6.91 5.24
C THR A 53 13.23 5.66 5.41
N ARG A 54 12.83 4.56 4.77
CA ARG A 54 13.66 3.35 4.72
C ARG A 54 14.97 3.68 3.95
N PRO A 55 16.11 3.04 4.25
CA PRO A 55 17.39 3.40 3.64
C PRO A 55 17.37 3.37 2.11
N ILE A 56 16.60 2.43 1.55
CA ILE A 56 16.39 2.28 0.12
C ILE A 56 14.90 2.26 -0.18
N GLU A 57 14.53 3.10 -1.13
CA GLU A 57 13.18 3.21 -1.68
C GLU A 57 13.29 3.21 -3.20
N VAL A 58 12.43 2.44 -3.87
CA VAL A 58 12.35 2.37 -5.32
C VAL A 58 10.92 2.71 -5.70
N GLU A 59 10.77 3.82 -6.40
CA GLU A 59 9.51 4.29 -6.95
C GLU A 59 9.31 3.73 -8.35
N ILE A 60 8.23 3.00 -8.55
CA ILE A 60 7.76 2.56 -9.85
C ILE A 60 6.53 3.41 -10.17
N ARG A 61 6.59 4.21 -11.23
CA ARG A 61 5.50 5.10 -11.64
C ARG A 61 4.88 4.58 -12.92
N GLY A 62 3.55 4.61 -13.01
CA GLY A 62 2.83 4.08 -14.17
C GLY A 62 1.41 4.61 -14.26
N TYR A 63 0.78 4.43 -15.43
CA TYR A 63 -0.60 4.83 -15.63
C TYR A 63 -1.56 3.67 -15.35
N GLU A 64 -1.28 2.48 -15.86
CA GLU A 64 -2.11 1.29 -15.67
C GLU A 64 -1.81 0.58 -14.35
N LEU A 65 -2.85 0.35 -13.55
CA LEU A 65 -2.74 -0.24 -12.21
C LEU A 65 -2.29 -1.70 -12.24
N VAL A 66 -2.74 -2.45 -13.24
CA VAL A 66 -2.39 -3.87 -13.41
C VAL A 66 -0.91 -4.00 -13.77
N GLU A 67 -0.47 -3.29 -14.81
CA GLU A 67 0.93 -3.27 -15.24
C GLU A 67 1.86 -2.72 -14.15
N LEU A 68 1.41 -1.68 -13.43
CA LEU A 68 2.14 -1.13 -12.29
C LEU A 68 2.33 -2.18 -11.18
N GLY A 69 1.28 -2.96 -10.88
CA GLY A 69 1.35 -4.04 -9.90
C GLY A 69 2.30 -5.16 -10.31
N GLU A 70 2.23 -5.61 -11.56
CA GLU A 70 3.13 -6.62 -12.11
C GLU A 70 4.59 -6.15 -12.09
N ALA A 71 4.86 -4.92 -12.55
CA ALA A 71 6.20 -4.33 -12.54
C ALA A 71 6.75 -4.16 -11.13
N THR A 72 5.95 -3.64 -10.19
CA THR A 72 6.36 -3.46 -8.79
C THR A 72 6.71 -4.81 -8.14
N ASN A 73 5.91 -5.84 -8.38
CA ASN A 73 6.16 -7.18 -7.84
C ASN A 73 7.39 -7.85 -8.49
N ALA A 74 7.60 -7.65 -9.79
CA ALA A 74 8.80 -8.12 -10.49
C ALA A 74 10.07 -7.44 -9.94
N VAL A 75 10.02 -6.13 -9.69
CA VAL A 75 11.10 -5.38 -9.04
C VAL A 75 11.36 -5.92 -7.63
N ALA A 76 10.32 -6.08 -6.80
CA ALA A 76 10.47 -6.63 -5.46
C ALA A 76 11.11 -8.03 -5.47
N ALA A 77 10.67 -8.91 -6.36
CA ALA A 77 11.23 -10.25 -6.52
C ALA A 77 12.70 -10.24 -6.97
N ARG A 78 13.10 -9.28 -7.83
CA ARG A 78 14.48 -9.12 -8.25
C ARG A 78 15.36 -8.59 -7.12
N LEU A 79 14.89 -7.57 -6.42
CA LEU A 79 15.61 -6.94 -5.30
C LEU A 79 15.77 -7.89 -4.12
N ALA A 80 14.81 -8.79 -3.88
CA ALA A 80 14.94 -9.84 -2.87
C ALA A 80 16.11 -10.81 -3.13
N ARG A 81 16.63 -10.89 -4.36
CA ARG A 81 17.80 -11.72 -4.74
C ARG A 81 19.12 -10.97 -4.73
N VAL A 82 19.11 -9.66 -4.46
CA VAL A 82 20.33 -8.85 -4.43
C VAL A 82 20.98 -9.01 -3.06
N ASP A 83 22.24 -9.47 -3.07
CA ASP A 83 23.04 -9.58 -1.85
C ASP A 83 23.14 -8.22 -1.14
N GLY A 84 22.99 -8.21 0.18
CA GLY A 84 23.06 -7.01 1.02
C GLY A 84 21.73 -6.28 1.21
N LEU A 85 20.66 -6.70 0.54
CA LEU A 85 19.30 -6.22 0.80
C LEU A 85 18.53 -7.19 1.71
N LYS A 86 17.75 -6.62 2.62
CA LYS A 86 16.88 -7.35 3.55
C LYS A 86 15.53 -6.66 3.65
N ASP A 87 14.52 -7.41 4.09
CA ASP A 87 13.16 -6.91 4.33
C ASP A 87 12.55 -6.18 3.11
N VAL A 88 12.77 -6.74 1.91
CA VAL A 88 12.25 -6.16 0.66
C VAL A 88 10.72 -6.28 0.64
N LYS A 89 10.03 -5.14 0.53
CA LYS A 89 8.56 -5.09 0.49
C LYS A 89 8.03 -4.25 -0.64
N SER A 90 6.99 -4.78 -1.29
CA SER A 90 6.13 -4.05 -2.23
C SER A 90 5.01 -3.36 -1.45
N SER A 91 4.69 -2.11 -1.80
CA SER A 91 3.49 -1.42 -1.31
C SER A 91 2.23 -1.84 -2.06
N ILE A 92 2.35 -2.51 -3.21
CA ILE A 92 1.20 -2.96 -3.97
C ILE A 92 0.78 -4.31 -3.43
N LEU A 93 -0.30 -4.28 -2.65
CA LEU A 93 -0.99 -5.46 -2.18
C LEU A 93 -1.87 -6.02 -3.31
N PRO A 94 -2.03 -7.35 -3.38
CA PRO A 94 -3.04 -7.94 -4.26
C PRO A 94 -4.41 -7.35 -3.91
N GLY A 95 -5.14 -6.92 -4.94
CA GLY A 95 -6.45 -6.29 -4.77
C GLY A 95 -7.43 -7.20 -4.03
N SER A 96 -8.20 -6.63 -3.11
CA SER A 96 -9.23 -7.37 -2.38
C SER A 96 -10.37 -7.77 -3.30
N PRO A 97 -10.99 -8.94 -3.09
CA PRO A 97 -12.21 -9.29 -3.78
C PRO A 97 -13.30 -8.25 -3.47
N GLU A 98 -13.98 -7.77 -4.51
CA GLU A 98 -15.08 -6.84 -4.39
C GLU A 98 -16.26 -7.31 -5.25
N ILE A 99 -17.48 -6.95 -4.82
CA ILE A 99 -18.68 -7.18 -5.61
C ILE A 99 -18.98 -5.88 -6.36
N GLN A 100 -18.82 -5.91 -7.68
CA GLN A 100 -19.13 -4.78 -8.55
C GLN A 100 -20.59 -4.86 -9.01
N ILE A 101 -21.35 -3.81 -8.73
CA ILE A 101 -22.76 -3.69 -9.11
C ILE A 101 -22.84 -2.75 -10.32
N VAL A 102 -23.09 -3.32 -11.50
CA VAL A 102 -23.21 -2.60 -12.77
C VAL A 102 -24.68 -2.36 -13.07
N TYR A 103 -25.14 -1.12 -12.90
CA TYR A 103 -26.55 -0.76 -13.10
C TYR A 103 -26.90 -0.62 -14.58
N ASP A 104 -27.95 -1.32 -15.02
CA ASP A 104 -28.55 -1.15 -16.34
C ASP A 104 -29.51 0.06 -16.31
N ARG A 105 -29.10 1.12 -17.00
CA ARG A 105 -29.85 2.37 -17.08
C ARG A 105 -31.20 2.21 -17.79
N ASP A 106 -31.27 1.35 -18.80
CA ASP A 106 -32.50 1.11 -19.56
C ASP A 106 -33.49 0.29 -18.72
N ALA A 107 -32.99 -0.70 -17.96
CA ALA A 107 -33.80 -1.44 -17.02
C ALA A 107 -34.35 -0.55 -15.90
N LEU A 108 -33.53 0.31 -15.30
CA LEU A 108 -33.97 1.28 -14.30
C LEU A 108 -35.05 2.23 -14.84
N ALA A 109 -34.89 2.72 -16.07
CA ALA A 109 -35.86 3.60 -16.72
C ALA A 109 -37.22 2.92 -16.91
N ARG A 110 -37.25 1.62 -17.27
CA ARG A 110 -38.50 0.85 -17.41
C ARG A 110 -39.31 0.77 -16.10
N TYR A 111 -38.63 0.79 -14.96
CA TYR A 111 -39.25 0.79 -13.64
C TYR A 111 -39.39 2.20 -13.03
N ASN A 112 -39.09 3.25 -13.80
CA ASN A 112 -39.08 4.64 -13.35
C ASN A 112 -38.22 4.85 -12.08
N LEU A 113 -37.08 4.16 -12.02
CA LEU A 113 -36.14 4.22 -10.90
C LEU A 113 -34.96 5.11 -11.25
N ASN A 114 -34.52 5.92 -10.28
CA ASN A 114 -33.30 6.71 -10.40
C ASN A 114 -32.11 5.89 -9.91
N ILE A 115 -31.04 5.86 -10.72
CA ILE A 115 -29.79 5.17 -10.39
C ILE A 115 -29.19 5.62 -9.05
N ARG A 116 -29.28 6.91 -8.70
CA ARG A 116 -28.73 7.43 -7.44
C ARG A 116 -29.50 6.88 -6.24
N ASP A 117 -30.82 6.94 -6.30
CA ASP A 117 -31.69 6.49 -5.22
C ASP A 117 -31.53 4.97 -4.99
N VAL A 118 -31.43 4.20 -6.09
CA VAL A 118 -31.18 2.75 -6.01
C VAL A 118 -29.79 2.47 -5.44
N ALA A 119 -28.74 3.14 -5.90
CA ALA A 119 -27.39 2.94 -5.39
C ALA A 119 -27.26 3.33 -3.91
N ASP A 120 -27.89 4.43 -3.49
CA ASP A 120 -27.93 4.86 -2.09
C ASP A 120 -28.70 3.86 -1.21
N LEU A 121 -29.83 3.33 -1.70
CA LEU A 121 -30.60 2.31 -0.99
C LEU A 121 -29.79 1.02 -0.81
N VAL A 122 -29.13 0.54 -1.86
CA VAL A 122 -28.29 -0.67 -1.81
C VAL A 122 -27.14 -0.45 -0.83
N ARG A 123 -26.43 0.68 -0.92
CA ARG A 123 -25.34 1.03 0.01
C ARG A 123 -25.84 1.06 1.45
N ASN A 124 -26.97 1.72 1.72
CA ASN A 124 -27.51 1.85 3.07
C ASN A 124 -27.99 0.52 3.64
N LYS A 125 -28.47 -0.39 2.79
CA LYS A 125 -28.83 -1.75 3.22
C LYS A 125 -27.58 -2.56 3.59
N VAL A 126 -26.54 -2.52 2.76
CA VAL A 126 -25.29 -3.30 2.95
C VAL A 126 -24.39 -2.73 4.04
N GLN A 127 -24.04 -1.44 3.98
CA GLN A 127 -23.14 -0.81 4.96
C GLN A 127 -23.86 -0.39 6.26
N GLY A 128 -25.20 -0.43 6.25
CA GLY A 128 -26.03 0.22 7.24
C GLY A 128 -26.03 1.73 7.06
N TYR A 129 -26.97 2.40 7.72
CA TYR A 129 -26.98 3.86 7.81
C TYR A 129 -27.02 4.31 9.26
N GLU A 130 -26.44 5.47 9.54
CA GLU A 130 -26.49 6.08 10.86
C GLU A 130 -27.87 6.70 11.08
N ALA A 131 -28.68 6.08 11.92
CA ALA A 131 -30.05 6.53 12.17
C ALA A 131 -30.10 7.69 13.17
N THR A 132 -29.22 7.68 14.19
CA THR A 132 -29.15 8.73 15.20
C THR A 132 -27.81 8.72 15.95
N LYS A 133 -27.53 9.76 16.73
CA LYS A 133 -26.39 9.83 17.66
C LYS A 133 -26.93 9.84 19.08
N TYR A 134 -26.51 8.87 19.88
CA TYR A 134 -26.81 8.83 21.30
C TYR A 134 -25.77 9.65 22.09
N ASN A 135 -26.22 10.66 22.82
CA ASN A 135 -25.37 11.47 23.68
C ASN A 135 -25.23 10.78 25.05
N ARG A 136 -23.99 10.44 25.44
CA ARG A 136 -23.68 9.95 26.78
C ARG A 136 -22.51 10.76 27.36
N LYS A 137 -22.81 11.61 28.35
CA LYS A 137 -21.87 12.58 28.93
C LYS A 137 -21.23 13.42 27.81
N ASP A 138 -19.90 13.41 27.70
CA ASP A 138 -19.14 14.17 26.69
C ASP A 138 -18.89 13.38 25.39
N ARG A 139 -19.58 12.24 25.18
CA ARG A 139 -19.41 11.40 23.99
C ARG A 139 -20.69 11.28 23.18
N LYS A 140 -20.55 11.48 21.86
CA LYS A 140 -21.56 11.15 20.83
C LYS A 140 -21.30 9.75 20.30
N ILE A 141 -22.22 8.83 20.52
CA ILE A 141 -22.13 7.43 20.05
C ILE A 141 -23.07 7.26 18.85
N PRO A 142 -22.58 6.97 17.64
CA PRO A 142 -23.44 6.75 16.48
C PRO A 142 -24.22 5.44 16.63
N VAL A 143 -25.53 5.49 16.40
CA VAL A 143 -26.42 4.33 16.35
C VAL A 143 -26.68 4.01 14.88
N ARG A 144 -26.19 2.85 14.43
CA ARG A 144 -26.35 2.38 13.05
C ARG A 144 -27.43 1.32 12.96
N VAL A 145 -28.31 1.45 11.97
CA VAL A 145 -29.28 0.44 11.59
C VAL A 145 -28.75 -0.26 10.35
N ARG A 146 -28.66 -1.58 10.42
CA ARG A 146 -28.19 -2.45 9.34
C ARG A 146 -29.05 -3.70 9.28
N LEU A 147 -29.09 -4.36 8.12
CA LEU A 147 -29.74 -5.66 8.00
C LEU A 147 -28.99 -6.69 8.86
N ALA A 148 -29.71 -7.61 9.49
CA ALA A 148 -29.08 -8.73 10.19
C ALA A 148 -28.29 -9.59 9.19
N GLU A 149 -27.12 -10.09 9.59
CA GLU A 149 -26.32 -11.08 8.84
C GLU A 149 -25.81 -10.63 7.45
N ILE A 150 -25.83 -9.34 7.12
CA ILE A 150 -25.33 -8.88 5.81
C ILE A 150 -23.82 -9.08 5.60
N ASP A 151 -23.07 -9.25 6.70
CA ASP A 151 -21.64 -9.59 6.66
C ASP A 151 -21.41 -11.04 6.17
N GLU A 152 -22.45 -11.88 6.21
CA GLU A 152 -22.47 -13.27 5.71
C GLU A 152 -23.31 -13.40 4.43
N ALA A 153 -23.83 -12.29 3.89
CA ALA A 153 -24.77 -12.34 2.79
C ALA A 153 -24.12 -12.86 1.51
N THR A 154 -24.77 -13.84 0.89
CA THR A 154 -24.31 -14.43 -0.36
C THR A 154 -24.67 -13.50 -1.53
N ILE A 155 -23.93 -13.59 -2.64
CA ILE A 155 -24.20 -12.82 -3.87
C ILE A 155 -25.66 -13.00 -4.35
N ASP A 156 -26.21 -14.19 -4.17
CA ASP A 156 -27.60 -14.49 -4.52
C ASP A 156 -28.61 -13.71 -3.66
N GLU A 157 -28.31 -13.50 -2.38
CA GLU A 157 -29.16 -12.67 -1.50
C GLU A 157 -29.07 -11.19 -1.88
N LEU A 158 -27.90 -10.72 -2.30
CA LEU A 158 -27.74 -9.37 -2.86
C LEU A 158 -28.54 -9.20 -4.16
N ARG A 159 -28.65 -10.24 -5.00
CA ARG A 159 -29.44 -10.23 -6.24
C ARG A 159 -30.94 -10.10 -5.99
N GLU A 160 -31.43 -10.64 -4.88
CA GLU A 160 -32.85 -10.59 -4.49
C GLU A 160 -33.24 -9.30 -3.76
N LEU A 161 -32.27 -8.44 -3.46
CA LEU A 161 -32.49 -7.22 -2.70
C LEU A 161 -33.48 -6.29 -3.40
N VAL A 162 -34.59 -5.98 -2.72
CA VAL A 162 -35.64 -5.11 -3.27
C VAL A 162 -35.15 -3.66 -3.33
N VAL A 163 -35.21 -3.08 -4.53
CA VAL A 163 -34.69 -1.72 -4.84
C VAL A 163 -35.77 -0.64 -4.98
N ASN A 164 -37.05 -1.00 -4.87
CA ASN A 164 -38.18 -0.08 -5.03
C ASN A 164 -39.14 -0.13 -3.82
N PRO A 165 -38.71 0.33 -2.65
CA PRO A 165 -39.51 0.25 -1.43
C PRO A 165 -40.83 1.02 -1.58
N GLY A 166 -41.94 0.43 -1.13
CA GLY A 166 -43.27 1.07 -1.13
C GLY A 166 -44.07 0.96 -2.43
N GLN A 167 -43.56 0.27 -3.45
CA GLN A 167 -44.30 -0.03 -4.68
C GLN A 167 -45.11 -1.34 -4.55
N VAL A 168 -46.18 -1.47 -5.32
CA VAL A 168 -47.06 -2.66 -5.32
C VAL A 168 -46.33 -3.93 -5.77
N ARG A 169 -45.38 -3.79 -6.70
CA ARG A 169 -44.59 -4.90 -7.22
C ARG A 169 -43.13 -4.72 -6.83
N PRO A 170 -42.54 -5.62 -6.00
CA PRO A 170 -41.13 -5.55 -5.67
C PRO A 170 -40.28 -5.85 -6.92
N VAL A 171 -39.23 -5.07 -7.11
CA VAL A 171 -38.22 -5.22 -8.16
C VAL A 171 -36.92 -5.62 -7.48
N PRO A 172 -36.37 -6.81 -7.77
CA PRO A 172 -35.09 -7.24 -7.22
C PRO A 172 -33.94 -6.52 -7.92
N LEU A 173 -32.79 -6.40 -7.24
CA LEU A 173 -31.59 -5.76 -7.79
C LEU A 173 -31.12 -6.43 -9.08
N SER A 174 -31.23 -7.76 -9.18
CA SER A 174 -30.91 -8.54 -10.38
C SER A 174 -31.71 -8.16 -11.63
N ALA A 175 -32.89 -7.53 -11.48
CA ALA A 175 -33.69 -7.08 -12.61
C ALA A 175 -33.19 -5.76 -13.22
N VAL A 176 -32.31 -5.03 -12.51
CA VAL A 176 -31.85 -3.68 -12.89
C VAL A 176 -30.33 -3.48 -12.78
N ALA A 177 -29.60 -4.49 -12.31
CA ALA A 177 -28.15 -4.46 -12.20
C ALA A 177 -27.54 -5.85 -12.33
N GLU A 178 -26.34 -5.91 -12.88
CA GLU A 178 -25.50 -7.10 -12.93
C GLU A 178 -24.49 -7.07 -11.77
N LEU A 179 -24.37 -8.18 -11.05
CA LEU A 179 -23.41 -8.33 -9.96
C LEU A 179 -22.26 -9.22 -10.45
N THR A 180 -21.05 -8.66 -10.50
CA THR A 180 -19.83 -9.36 -10.90
C THR A 180 -18.82 -9.38 -9.75
N LEU A 181 -18.07 -10.48 -9.60
CA LEU A 181 -16.90 -10.46 -8.72
C LEU A 181 -15.75 -9.80 -9.47
N GLY A 182 -15.26 -8.70 -8.92
CA GLY A 182 -14.03 -8.06 -9.33
C GLY A 182 -12.94 -8.21 -8.28
N ARG A 183 -11.75 -7.69 -8.60
CA ARG A 183 -10.74 -7.34 -7.59
C ARG A 183 -10.44 -5.87 -7.75
N GLY A 184 -10.69 -5.11 -6.68
CA GLY A 184 -10.38 -3.69 -6.61
C GLY A 184 -8.99 -3.48 -5.99
N PRO A 185 -8.23 -2.44 -6.37
CA PRO A 185 -6.99 -2.12 -5.69
C PRO A 185 -7.26 -1.72 -4.22
N ASN A 186 -6.50 -2.25 -3.27
CA ASN A 186 -6.66 -1.91 -1.84
C ASN A 186 -6.29 -0.45 -1.55
N GLU A 187 -5.23 0.03 -2.20
CA GLU A 187 -4.73 1.39 -2.04
C GLU A 187 -4.18 1.88 -3.38
N ILE A 188 -4.49 3.13 -3.75
CA ILE A 188 -3.87 3.81 -4.89
C ILE A 188 -2.97 4.92 -4.35
N ARG A 189 -1.67 4.63 -4.26
CA ARG A 189 -0.67 5.60 -3.85
C ARG A 189 -0.29 6.51 -5.02
N ARG A 190 -0.14 7.81 -4.72
CA ARG A 190 0.28 8.81 -5.71
C ARG A 190 1.40 9.68 -5.17
N ILE A 191 2.43 9.87 -5.98
CA ILE A 191 3.54 10.80 -5.72
C ILE A 191 3.60 11.75 -6.91
N GLY A 192 3.55 13.06 -6.66
CA GLY A 192 3.52 14.06 -7.74
C GLY A 192 2.33 13.90 -8.70
N GLN A 193 1.15 13.51 -8.19
CA GLN A 193 -0.07 13.19 -8.94
C GLN A 193 -0.02 11.94 -9.84
N GLN A 194 1.15 11.30 -10.00
CA GLN A 194 1.29 10.05 -10.73
C GLN A 194 1.05 8.85 -9.81
N ARG A 195 0.46 7.76 -10.33
CA ARG A 195 0.30 6.52 -9.55
C ARG A 195 1.67 5.89 -9.36
N THR A 196 1.99 5.49 -8.14
CA THR A 196 3.32 5.02 -7.78
C THR A 196 3.25 3.78 -6.91
N GLY A 197 3.86 2.69 -7.37
CA GLY A 197 4.22 1.54 -6.56
C GLY A 197 5.54 1.80 -5.86
N LEU A 198 5.64 1.42 -4.59
CA LEU A 198 6.84 1.58 -3.79
C LEU A 198 7.42 0.21 -3.49
N VAL A 199 8.72 0.04 -3.73
CA VAL A 199 9.46 -1.10 -3.22
C VAL A 199 10.51 -0.56 -2.26
N THR A 200 10.50 -1.07 -1.04
CA THR A 200 11.42 -0.59 0.00
C THR A 200 12.29 -1.73 0.50
N ALA A 201 13.51 -1.43 0.90
CA ALA A 201 14.44 -2.41 1.44
C ALA A 201 15.33 -1.81 2.53
N ASN A 202 15.79 -2.68 3.43
CA ASN A 202 16.86 -2.39 4.38
C ASN A 202 18.21 -2.86 3.82
N VAL A 203 19.29 -2.16 4.19
CA VAL A 203 20.66 -2.56 3.87
C VAL A 203 21.27 -3.23 5.08
N GLU A 204 21.84 -4.43 4.91
CA GLU A 204 22.53 -5.15 5.97
C GLU A 204 23.88 -5.71 5.47
N GLY A 205 24.95 -5.50 6.25
CA GLY A 205 26.29 -6.01 5.94
C GLY A 205 27.01 -5.36 4.75
N THR A 206 26.41 -4.35 4.10
CA THR A 206 27.00 -3.64 2.95
C THR A 206 26.81 -2.13 3.06
N GLY A 207 27.68 -1.34 2.43
CA GLY A 207 27.54 0.12 2.40
C GLY A 207 26.43 0.57 1.45
N LEU A 208 25.67 1.61 1.82
CA LEU A 208 24.53 2.14 1.07
C LEU A 208 24.86 2.36 -0.42
N GLY A 209 25.95 3.04 -0.74
CA GLY A 209 26.35 3.29 -2.13
C GLY A 209 26.57 2.00 -2.94
N SER A 210 27.19 0.97 -2.35
CA SER A 210 27.40 -0.32 -3.02
C SER A 210 26.09 -1.10 -3.23
N ALA A 211 25.10 -0.89 -2.37
CA ALA A 211 23.78 -1.49 -2.49
C ALA A 211 22.99 -0.79 -3.62
N VAL A 212 23.07 0.54 -3.70
CA VAL A 212 22.46 1.35 -4.76
C VAL A 212 23.00 0.96 -6.14
N THR A 213 24.32 0.83 -6.31
CA THR A 213 24.90 0.39 -7.58
C THR A 213 24.40 -1.00 -8.00
N ARG A 214 24.29 -1.93 -7.05
CA ARG A 214 23.76 -3.28 -7.32
C ARG A 214 22.27 -3.27 -7.67
N ILE A 215 21.50 -2.36 -7.07
CA ILE A 215 20.09 -2.15 -7.42
C ILE A 215 19.96 -1.65 -8.85
N HIS A 216 20.71 -0.62 -9.24
CA HIS A 216 20.68 -0.13 -10.61
C HIS A 216 21.01 -1.24 -11.62
N ALA A 217 22.08 -2.00 -11.38
CA ALA A 217 22.43 -3.13 -12.23
C ALA A 217 21.31 -4.20 -12.31
N ALA A 218 20.65 -4.48 -11.18
CA ALA A 218 19.54 -5.43 -11.15
C ALA A 218 18.28 -4.92 -11.85
N LEU A 219 18.03 -3.60 -11.82
CA LEU A 219 16.90 -2.95 -12.49
C LEU A 219 17.11 -2.83 -13.99
N ASP A 220 18.34 -2.58 -14.45
CA ASP A 220 18.68 -2.45 -15.86
C ASP A 220 18.50 -3.78 -16.63
N GLU A 221 18.58 -4.91 -15.93
CA GLU A 221 18.30 -6.24 -16.49
C GLU A 221 16.80 -6.54 -16.63
N LEU A 222 15.91 -5.76 -16.00
CA LEU A 222 14.46 -5.95 -16.14
C LEU A 222 13.90 -5.21 -17.35
N SER A 223 13.19 -5.94 -18.20
CA SER A 223 12.32 -5.34 -19.21
C SER A 223 11.06 -4.78 -18.55
N MET A 224 10.97 -3.46 -18.43
CA MET A 224 9.77 -2.78 -17.92
C MET A 224 8.70 -2.64 -19.02
N PRO A 225 7.40 -2.71 -18.68
CA PRO A 225 6.31 -2.39 -19.60
C PRO A 225 6.39 -0.96 -20.13
N ALA A 226 5.84 -0.73 -21.33
CA ALA A 226 5.80 0.61 -21.90
C ALA A 226 4.94 1.55 -21.03
N GLY A 227 5.49 2.71 -20.66
CA GLY A 227 4.77 3.68 -19.80
C GLY A 227 4.97 3.48 -18.30
N VAL A 228 5.84 2.54 -17.90
CA VAL A 228 6.33 2.41 -16.53
C VAL A 228 7.73 3.01 -16.42
N THR A 229 7.95 3.86 -15.43
CA THR A 229 9.27 4.42 -15.10
C THR A 229 9.68 4.00 -13.70
N VAL A 230 10.96 3.69 -13.53
CA VAL A 230 11.52 3.30 -12.23
C VAL A 230 12.57 4.31 -11.81
N ALA A 231 12.48 4.78 -10.57
CA ALA A 231 13.43 5.68 -9.95
C ALA A 231 13.85 5.11 -8.59
N VAL A 232 15.14 5.13 -8.30
CA VAL A 232 15.67 4.82 -6.97
C VAL A 232 15.66 6.13 -6.17
N THR A 233 14.99 6.14 -5.04
CA THR A 233 14.79 7.31 -4.17
C THR A 233 15.17 6.96 -2.72
N GLY A 234 14.85 7.84 -1.77
CA GLY A 234 15.18 7.70 -0.36
C GLY A 234 16.57 8.26 -0.01
N GLN A 235 17.20 7.74 1.03
CA GLN A 235 18.51 8.25 1.52
C GLN A 235 19.62 8.13 0.46
N SER A 236 19.46 7.22 -0.50
CA SER A 236 20.32 7.09 -1.69
C SER A 236 20.41 8.37 -2.51
N ASP A 237 19.27 8.98 -2.84
CA ASP A 237 19.18 10.16 -3.73
C ASP A 237 19.79 11.40 -3.07
N GLU A 238 19.55 11.56 -1.76
CA GLU A 238 20.21 12.59 -0.94
C GLU A 238 21.74 12.39 -0.89
N TRP A 239 22.20 11.14 -0.79
CA TRP A 239 23.61 10.82 -0.77
C TRP A 239 24.31 11.09 -2.11
N GLU A 240 23.66 10.75 -3.23
CA GLU A 240 24.18 11.03 -4.58
C GLU A 240 24.27 12.53 -4.84
N THR A 241 23.19 13.27 -4.53
CA THR A 241 23.17 14.74 -4.64
C THR A 241 24.27 15.38 -3.78
N SER A 242 24.42 14.93 -2.53
CA SER A 242 25.45 15.43 -1.62
C SER A 242 26.87 15.15 -2.12
N SER A 243 27.11 13.93 -2.62
CA SER A 243 28.42 13.52 -3.15
C SER A 243 28.81 14.33 -4.38
N GLN A 244 27.87 14.55 -5.31
CA GLN A 244 28.10 15.37 -6.50
C GLN A 244 28.46 16.82 -6.14
N SER A 245 27.77 17.39 -5.15
CA SER A 245 28.07 18.75 -4.67
C SER A 245 29.45 18.84 -4.02
N LEU A 246 29.87 17.80 -3.29
CA LEU A 246 31.19 17.73 -2.65
C LEU A 246 32.30 17.63 -3.70
N TYR A 247 32.13 16.81 -4.75
CA TYR A 247 33.10 16.72 -5.84
C TYR A 247 33.23 18.03 -6.60
N LEU A 248 32.12 18.72 -6.86
CA LEU A 248 32.13 20.04 -7.48
C LEU A 248 32.87 21.06 -6.60
N ALA A 249 32.59 21.08 -5.29
CA ALA A 249 33.24 21.96 -4.34
C ALA A 249 34.75 21.66 -4.24
N LEU A 250 35.15 20.38 -4.24
CA LEU A 250 36.55 19.96 -4.24
C LEU A 250 37.26 20.46 -5.51
N ALA A 251 36.68 20.23 -6.69
CA ALA A 251 37.24 20.70 -7.95
C ALA A 251 37.38 22.24 -7.98
N LEU A 252 36.36 22.96 -7.52
CA LEU A 252 36.38 24.42 -7.41
C LEU A 252 37.46 24.90 -6.43
N SER A 253 37.63 24.21 -5.30
CA SER A 253 38.64 24.56 -4.30
C SER A 253 40.07 24.37 -4.81
N ILE A 254 40.35 23.26 -5.51
CA ILE A 254 41.64 23.00 -6.16
C ILE A 254 41.92 24.06 -7.23
N PHE A 255 40.92 24.39 -8.05
CA PHE A 255 41.02 25.45 -9.04
C PHE A 255 41.35 26.80 -8.40
N LEU A 256 40.68 27.16 -7.29
CA LEU A 256 40.91 28.42 -6.60
C LEU A 256 42.31 28.50 -5.98
N VAL A 257 42.78 27.42 -5.33
CA VAL A 257 44.15 27.35 -4.78
C VAL A 257 45.18 27.49 -5.89
N TYR A 258 44.97 26.84 -7.03
CA TYR A 258 45.85 26.96 -8.19
C TYR A 258 45.92 28.39 -8.72
N VAL A 259 44.78 29.07 -8.85
CA VAL A 259 44.71 30.48 -9.30
C VAL A 259 45.40 31.44 -8.34
N ILE A 260 45.38 31.17 -7.03
CA ILE A 260 46.07 32.01 -6.03
C ILE A 260 47.57 31.76 -6.02
N MET A 261 48.02 30.54 -6.32
CA MET A 261 49.43 30.17 -6.34
C MET A 261 50.15 30.64 -7.63
N ALA A 262 49.41 30.79 -8.73
CA ALA A 262 49.90 31.26 -10.02
C ALA A 262 50.01 32.80 -10.08
#